data_AF-A0A1U8NFC1-F1
#
_entry.id   AF-A0A1U8NFC1-F1
#
_cell.length_a   1.000
_cell.length_b   1.000
_cell.length_c   1.000
_cell.angle_alpha   90.00
_cell.angle_beta   90.00
_cell.angle_gamma   90.00
#
_symmetry.space_group_name_H-M   'P 1'
#
loop_
_entity.id
_entity.type
_entity.pdbx_description
1 polymer ?
#
loop_
_entity_poly.entity_id
_entity_poly.type
_entity_poly.pdbx_seq_one_letter_code
_entity_poly.pdbx_strand_id
1 'polypeptide(L)' 'MGIIRSSFSFIAGTACGIYVAQNYNVPNIKKLVDSAFFVAKHVEEKYRKPKNKDDD' A
#
# COMPACT_ATOMS: atom_id res chain seq x y z
N MET A 1 13.32 -30.27 15.18
CA MET A 1 12.64 -29.53 14.09
C MET A 1 13.33 -28.18 13.98
N GLY A 2 14.21 -28.02 12.99
CA GLY A 2 15.11 -26.88 12.90
C GLY A 2 14.48 -25.63 12.27
N ILE A 3 15.15 -24.51 12.49
CA ILE A 3 14.81 -23.16 11.99
C ILE A 3 14.53 -23.17 10.48
N ILE A 4 15.28 -23.98 9.72
CA ILE A 4 15.13 -24.13 8.26
C ILE A 4 13.75 -24.69 7.87
N ARG A 5 13.21 -25.66 8.61
CA ARG A 5 11.89 -26.25 8.32
C ARG A 5 10.75 -25.30 8.71
N SER A 6 10.96 -24.48 9.74
CA SER A 6 9.98 -23.47 10.18
C SER A 6 9.92 -22.26 9.24
N SER A 7 11.08 -21.81 8.75
CA SER A 7 11.19 -20.60 7.91
C SER A 7 11.10 -20.89 6.40
N PHE A 8 10.98 -22.15 5.98
CA PHE A 8 10.93 -22.52 4.57
C PHE A 8 9.85 -21.76 3.79
N SER A 9 8.64 -21.67 4.33
CA SER A 9 7.53 -20.95 3.69
C SER A 9 7.83 -19.46 3.51
N PHE A 10 8.55 -18.85 4.45
CA PHE A 10 8.96 -17.44 4.36
C PHE A 10 9.99 -17.23 3.25
N ILE A 11 11.01 -18.10 3.17
CA ILE A 11 12.04 -18.04 2.14
C ILE A 11 11.44 -18.31 0.76
N ALA A 12 10.62 -19.36 0.63
CA ALA A 12 9.93 -19.71 -0.61
C ALA A 12 8.97 -18.61 -1.08
N GLY A 13 8.21 -18.02 -0.16
CA GLY A 13 7.33 -16.89 -0.44
C GLY A 13 8.11 -15.65 -0.91
N THR A 14 9.26 -15.36 -0.28
CA THR A 14 10.13 -14.24 -0.67
C THR A 14 10.71 -14.45 -2.07
N ALA A 15 11.24 -15.64 -2.36
CA ALA A 15 11.79 -15.97 -3.68
C ALA A 15 10.72 -15.88 -4.78
N CYS A 16 9.51 -16.38 -4.52
CA CYS A 16 8.36 -16.25 -5.43
C CYS A 16 7.99 -14.78 -5.66
N GLY A 17 7.93 -13.98 -4.59
CA GLY A 17 7.65 -12.54 -4.69
C GLY A 17 8.68 -11.78 -5.53
N ILE A 18 9.98 -12.09 -5.37
CA ILE A 18 11.06 -11.52 -6.18
C ILE A 18 10.89 -11.90 -7.66
N TYR A 19 10.58 -13.17 -7.95
CA TYR A 19 10.36 -13.63 -9.32
C TYR A 19 9.21 -12.87 -9.99
N VAL A 20 8.08 -12.70 -9.29
CA VAL A 20 6.95 -11.92 -9.80
C VAL A 20 7.34 -10.45 -10.02
N ALA A 21 8.09 -9.85 -9.09
CA ALA A 21 8.54 -8.46 -9.19
C ALA A 21 9.50 -8.20 -10.35
N GLN A 22 10.27 -9.21 -10.76
CA GLN A 22 11.20 -9.12 -11.89
C GLN A 22 10.56 -9.50 -13.22
N ASN A 23 9.64 -10.47 -13.22
CA ASN A 23 9.05 -11.03 -14.44
C ASN A 23 7.78 -10.31 -14.90
N TYR A 24 7.15 -9.54 -14.02
CA TYR A 24 6.00 -8.69 -14.36
C TYR A 24 6.36 -7.22 -14.17
N ASN A 25 5.76 -6.35 -14.99
CA ASN A 25 5.91 -4.91 -14.83
C ASN A 25 5.07 -4.45 -13.64
N VAL A 26 5.58 -4.68 -12.42
CA VAL A 26 4.85 -4.37 -11.19
C VAL A 26 4.74 -2.86 -11.08
N PRO A 27 3.51 -2.31 -10.99
CA PRO A 27 3.32 -0.87 -10.93
C PRO A 27 4.05 -0.30 -9.72
N ASN A 28 4.65 0.87 -9.90
CA ASN A 28 5.38 1.54 -8.83
C ASN A 28 4.42 1.84 -7.66
N ILE A 29 4.60 1.10 -6.56
CA ILE A 29 3.75 1.17 -5.36
C ILE A 29 3.72 2.60 -4.80
N LYS A 30 4.82 3.34 -4.89
CA LYS A 30 4.88 4.74 -4.46
C LYS A 30 3.87 5.59 -5.24
N LYS A 31 3.84 5.45 -6.58
CA LYS A 31 2.88 6.19 -7.42
C LYS A 31 1.44 5.78 -7.13
N LEU A 32 1.19 4.50 -6.85
CA LEU A 32 -0.14 4.01 -6.47
C LEU A 32 -0.60 4.62 -5.14
N VAL A 33 0.28 4.64 -4.14
CA VAL A 33 0.00 5.26 -2.83
C VAL A 33 -0.21 6.75 -2.97
N ASP A 34 0.64 7.47 -3.70
CA ASP A 34 0.49 8.90 -3.95
C ASP A 34 -0.84 9.23 -4.64
N SER A 35 -1.23 8.41 -5.63
CA SER A 35 -2.51 8.57 -6.33
C SER A 35 -3.71 8.27 -5.42
N ALA A 36 -3.63 7.20 -4.63
CA ALA A 36 -4.66 6.85 -3.67
C ALA A 36 -4.82 7.93 -2.59
N PHE A 37 -3.71 8.47 -2.09
CA PHE A 37 -3.70 9.57 -1.14
C PHE A 37 -4.32 10.84 -1.72
N PHE A 38 -3.98 11.18 -2.96
CA PHE A 38 -4.58 12.31 -3.66
C PHE A 38 -6.09 12.16 -3.82
N VAL A 39 -6.56 10.99 -4.25
CA VAL A 39 -7.99 10.68 -4.36
C VAL A 39 -8.67 10.75 -2.99
N ALA A 40 -8.05 10.18 -1.95
CA ALA A 40 -8.58 10.21 -0.59
C ALA A 40 -8.73 11.64 -0.08
N LYS A 41 -7.74 12.51 -0.32
CA LYS A 41 -7.80 13.93 0.02
C LYS A 41 -8.90 14.66 -0.76
N HIS A 42 -9.04 14.38 -2.05
CA HIS A 42 -10.11 14.99 -2.85
C HIS A 42 -11.51 14.56 -2.37
N VAL A 43 -11.67 13.29 -1.98
CA VAL A 43 -12.89 12.79 -1.36
C VAL A 43 -13.12 13.45 0.00
N GLU A 44 -12.09 13.56 0.84
CA GLU A 44 -12.16 14.27 2.12
C GLU A 44 -12.62 15.72 1.91
N GLU A 45 -11.95 16.49 1.05
CA GLU A 45 -12.30 17.89 0.77
C GLU A 45 -13.72 18.03 0.22
N LYS A 46 -14.18 17.11 -0.64
CA LYS A 46 -15.53 17.13 -1.21
C LYS A 46 -16.63 16.86 -0.18
N TYR A 47 -16.39 15.95 0.76
CA TYR A 47 -17.40 15.52 1.74
C TYR A 47 -17.19 16.11 3.13
N ARG A 48 -16.10 16.86 3.35
CA ARG A 48 -15.83 17.55 4.60
C ARG A 48 -16.93 18.58 4.84
N LYS A 49 -17.58 18.47 6.01
CA LYS A 49 -18.56 19.47 6.44
C LYS A 49 -17.90 20.85 6.50
N PRO A 50 -18.54 21.91 5.96
CA PRO A 50 -18.03 23.27 6.13
C PRO A 50 -17.91 23.57 7.62
N LYS A 51 -16.78 24.18 8.02
CA LYS A 51 -16.58 24.60 9.40
C LYS A 51 -17.54 25.77 9.67
N ASN A 52 -18.47 25.60 10.61
CA ASN A 52 -19.34 26.71 11.03
C ASN A 52 -18.45 27.85 11.54
N LYS A 53 -18.77 29.07 11.10
CA LYS A 53 -18.08 30.33 11.45
C LYS A 53 -18.59 30.93 12.76
N ASP A 54 -19.27 30.15 13.60
CA ASP A 54 -19.98 30.65 14.79
C ASP A 54 -19.32 30.19 16.10
N ASP A 55 -18.00 30.29 16.18
CA ASP A 55 -17.23 30.16 17.44
C ASP A 55 -16.23 31.34 17.55
N ASP A 56 -16.72 32.57 17.40
CA ASP A 56 -16.07 33.83 17.81
C ASP A 56 -16.91 34.49 18.91
#